data_AF-A0A842UBA3-F1
#
_entry.id   AF-A0A842UBA3-F1
#
_cell.length_a   1.000
_cell.length_b   1.000
_cell.length_c   1.000
_cell.angle_alpha   90.00
_cell.angle_beta   90.00
_cell.angle_gamma   90.00
#
_symmetry.space_group_name_H-M   'P 1'
#
loop_
_entity.id
_entity.type
_entity.pdbx_description
1 polymer ?
#
loop_
_entity_poly.entity_id
_entity_poly.type
_entity_poly.pdbx_seq_one_letter_code
_entity_poly.pdbx_strand_id
1 'polypeptide(L)'
;MAIDLTSIILLATFFIVYGIFLCYDFFRKGERWGFIAYIVAVIPANLLWYYALDILLVYTVLFVLWIIALLRDLLLVYRKTKEYDDILLFLGLGIIVQLILTGILPADQLNSHMQANNVKLGFFYFPDVYTASNDIQSWVNSTYLLAF
;
A
#
# COMPACT_ATOMS: atom_id res chain seq x y z
N MET A 1 -18.06 6.29 -10.78
CA MET A 1 -17.44 7.22 -11.75
C MET A 1 -16.63 6.37 -12.73
N ALA A 2 -16.87 6.47 -14.04
CA ALA A 2 -16.06 5.72 -15.01
C ALA A 2 -14.59 6.12 -14.86
N ILE A 3 -13.66 5.17 -14.92
CA ILE A 3 -12.23 5.46 -14.89
C ILE A 3 -11.93 6.26 -16.16
N ASP A 4 -11.71 7.57 -16.00
CA ASP A 4 -11.35 8.45 -17.11
C ASP A 4 -9.91 8.19 -17.56
N LEU A 5 -9.60 8.50 -18.82
CA LEU A 5 -8.26 8.35 -19.38
C LEU A 5 -7.22 9.08 -18.51
N THR A 6 -7.59 10.23 -17.95
CA THR A 6 -6.79 11.00 -16.99
C THR A 6 -6.42 10.18 -15.75
N SER A 7 -7.39 9.47 -15.18
CA SER A 7 -7.18 8.64 -13.98
C SER A 7 -6.21 7.49 -14.24
N ILE A 8 -6.29 6.88 -15.43
CA ILE A 8 -5.36 5.82 -15.87
C ILE A 8 -3.95 6.39 -16.03
N ILE A 9 -3.81 7.55 -16.67
CA ILE A 9 -2.49 8.18 -16.87
C ILE A 9 -1.84 8.51 -15.52
N LEU A 10 -2.59 9.08 -14.58
CA LEU A 10 -2.10 9.37 -13.23
C LEU A 10 -1.67 8.09 -12.52
N LEU A 11 -2.51 7.05 -12.54
CA LEU A 11 -2.18 5.76 -11.93
C LEU A 11 -0.89 5.17 -12.50
N ALA A 12 -0.79 5.10 -13.83
CA ALA A 12 0.40 4.60 -14.52
C ALA A 12 1.64 5.43 -14.15
N THR A 13 1.50 6.76 -14.06
CA THR A 13 2.59 7.65 -13.65
C THR A 13 3.09 7.33 -12.24
N PHE A 14 2.20 7.12 -11.26
CA PHE A 14 2.63 6.78 -9.90
C PHE A 14 3.27 5.40 -9.80
N PHE A 15 2.79 4.42 -10.57
CA PHE A 15 3.47 3.11 -10.67
C PHE A 15 4.85 3.23 -11.33
N ILE A 16 5.01 4.09 -12.34
CA ILE A 16 6.31 4.38 -12.95
C ILE A 16 7.23 5.06 -11.93
N VAL A 17 6.75 6.06 -11.18
CA VAL A 17 7.53 6.71 -10.12
C VAL A 17 7.98 5.69 -9.08
N TYR A 18 7.07 4.81 -8.62
CA TYR A 18 7.43 3.70 -7.73
C TYR A 18 8.52 2.80 -8.34
N GLY A 19 8.37 2.41 -9.61
CA GLY A 19 9.37 1.62 -10.33
C GLY A 19 10.72 2.33 -10.45
N ILE A 20 10.74 3.64 -10.68
CA ILE A 20 11.96 4.45 -10.69
C ILE A 20 12.62 4.39 -9.31
N PHE A 21 11.90 4.60 -8.21
CA PHE A 21 12.47 4.50 -6.86
C PHE A 21 12.94 3.09 -6.52
N LEU A 22 12.26 2.07 -7.03
CA LEU A 22 12.66 0.67 -6.87
C LEU A 22 13.97 0.35 -7.60
N CYS A 23 14.14 0.90 -8.81
CA CYS A 23 15.35 0.74 -9.62
C CYS A 23 16.46 1.74 -9.26
N TYR A 24 16.15 2.88 -8.64
CA TYR A 24 17.12 3.92 -8.28
C TYR A 24 18.18 3.37 -7.31
N ASP A 25 17.78 2.50 -6.38
CA ASP A 25 18.70 1.84 -5.46
C ASP A 25 19.58 0.77 -6.13
N PHE A 26 19.23 0.33 -7.35
CA PHE A 26 20.03 -0.60 -8.14
C PHE A 26 21.34 0.03 -8.64
N PHE A 27 21.32 1.34 -8.90
CA PHE A 27 22.45 2.05 -9.53
C PHE A 27 23.37 2.79 -8.54
N ARG A 28 22.90 3.12 -7.32
CA ARG A 28 23.73 3.82 -6.32
C ARG A 28 24.02 2.96 -5.09
N LYS A 29 25.30 2.59 -4.94
CA LYS A 29 25.81 1.83 -3.78
C LYS A 29 25.87 2.72 -2.53
N GLY A 30 24.92 2.53 -1.60
CA GLY A 30 25.12 2.87 -0.18
C GLY A 30 24.45 4.14 0.34
N GLU A 31 23.48 4.72 -0.38
CA GLU A 31 22.70 5.86 0.13
C GLU A 31 21.45 5.37 0.88
N ARG A 32 21.18 5.93 2.08
CA ARG A 32 20.01 5.63 2.93
C ARG A 32 18.65 5.88 2.25
N TRP A 33 18.66 6.59 1.12
CA TRP A 33 17.48 6.92 0.31
C TRP A 33 16.92 5.71 -0.45
N GLY A 34 17.65 4.59 -0.51
CA GLY A 34 17.24 3.35 -1.18
C GLY A 34 15.96 2.69 -0.66
N PHE A 35 15.66 2.92 0.62
CA PHE A 35 14.51 2.35 1.31
C PHE A 35 13.24 3.21 1.22
N ILE A 36 13.29 4.35 0.51
CA ILE A 36 12.13 5.22 0.32
C ILE A 36 11.02 4.55 -0.51
N ALA A 37 11.36 3.51 -1.28
CA ALA A 37 10.38 2.74 -2.04
C ALA A 37 9.23 2.19 -1.17
N TYR A 38 9.48 1.82 0.10
CA TYR A 38 8.42 1.36 1.01
C TYR A 38 7.37 2.45 1.27
N ILE A 39 7.80 3.71 1.40
CA ILE A 39 6.91 4.86 1.57
C ILE A 39 6.23 5.19 0.25
N VAL A 40 6.97 5.18 -0.86
CA VAL A 40 6.43 5.54 -2.19
C VAL A 40 5.38 4.53 -2.65
N ALA A 41 5.46 3.26 -2.26
CA ALA A 41 4.44 2.23 -2.54
C ALA A 41 3.04 2.61 -2.00
N VAL A 42 2.98 3.41 -0.94
CA VAL A 42 1.73 3.89 -0.34
C VAL A 42 0.96 4.79 -1.30
N ILE A 43 1.65 5.55 -2.16
CA ILE A 43 1.03 6.52 -3.08
C ILE A 43 0.14 5.85 -4.12
N PRO A 44 0.62 4.94 -4.99
CA PRO A 44 -0.22 4.29 -5.98
C PRO A 44 -1.33 3.45 -5.33
N ALA A 45 -1.08 2.83 -4.17
CA ALA A 45 -2.10 2.08 -3.44
C ALA A 45 -3.28 2.98 -2.98
N ASN A 46 -2.98 4.12 -2.35
CA ASN A 46 -4.06 5.04 -1.92
C ASN A 46 -4.77 5.71 -3.10
N LEU A 47 -4.10 5.87 -4.24
CA LEU A 47 -4.77 6.33 -5.45
C LEU A 47 -5.76 5.29 -6.00
N LEU A 48 -5.41 3.99 -5.97
CA LEU A 48 -6.33 2.90 -6.31
C LEU A 48 -7.58 2.94 -5.41
N TRP A 49 -7.38 3.20 -4.12
CA TRP A 49 -8.48 3.35 -3.17
C TRP A 49 -9.37 4.56 -3.48
N TYR A 50 -8.75 5.69 -3.82
CA TYR A 50 -9.46 6.91 -4.21
C TYR A 50 -10.35 6.70 -5.45
N TYR A 51 -9.92 5.84 -6.39
CA TYR A 51 -10.70 5.45 -7.57
C TYR A 51 -11.80 4.42 -7.28
N ALA A 52 -12.17 4.22 -6.01
CA ALA A 52 -13.25 3.34 -5.57
C ALA A 52 -13.03 1.86 -5.95
N LEU A 53 -11.76 1.42 -6.01
CA LEU A 53 -11.46 -0.01 -6.02
C LEU A 53 -11.70 -0.60 -4.64
N ASP A 54 -11.96 -1.91 -4.65
CA ASP A 54 -12.18 -2.69 -3.44
C ASP A 54 -11.02 -2.49 -2.46
N ILE A 55 -11.35 -2.11 -1.22
CA ILE A 55 -10.37 -1.85 -0.17
C ILE A 55 -9.47 -3.07 0.05
N LEU A 56 -10.02 -4.29 -0.04
CA LEU A 56 -9.23 -5.49 0.17
C LEU A 56 -8.18 -5.66 -0.93
N LEU A 57 -8.57 -5.39 -2.19
CA LEU A 57 -7.66 -5.39 -3.33
C LEU A 57 -6.57 -4.33 -3.19
N VAL A 58 -6.91 -3.13 -2.69
CA VAL A 58 -5.92 -2.06 -2.44
C VAL A 58 -4.85 -2.54 -1.45
N TYR A 59 -5.26 -3.12 -0.32
CA TYR A 59 -4.32 -3.64 0.66
C TYR A 59 -3.48 -4.79 0.09
N THR A 60 -4.07 -5.68 -0.73
CA THR A 60 -3.32 -6.75 -1.40
C THR A 60 -2.27 -6.17 -2.35
N VAL A 61 -2.61 -5.16 -3.15
CA VAL A 61 -1.66 -4.50 -4.05
C VAL A 61 -0.54 -3.83 -3.24
N LEU A 62 -0.87 -3.10 -2.17
CA LEU A 62 0.13 -2.48 -1.30
C LEU A 62 1.09 -3.54 -0.70
N PHE A 63 0.54 -4.65 -0.23
CA PHE A 63 1.32 -5.75 0.31
C PHE A 63 2.25 -6.38 -0.74
N VAL A 64 1.76 -6.61 -1.96
CA VAL A 64 2.57 -7.09 -3.09
C VAL A 64 3.68 -6.10 -3.43
N LEU A 65 3.40 -4.79 -3.45
CA LEU A 65 4.42 -3.76 -3.70
C LEU A 65 5.51 -3.82 -2.63
N TRP A 66 5.16 -3.92 -1.35
CA TRP A 66 6.14 -4.09 -0.27
C TRP A 66 6.92 -5.40 -0.37
N ILE A 67 6.28 -6.51 -0.77
CA ILE A 67 7.00 -7.76 -1.04
C ILE A 67 8.03 -7.56 -2.15
N ILE A 68 7.69 -6.88 -3.25
CA ILE A 68 8.63 -6.62 -4.34
C ILE A 68 9.80 -5.76 -3.84
N ALA A 69 9.54 -4.74 -3.02
CA ALA A 69 10.59 -3.93 -2.40
C ALA A 69 11.50 -4.77 -1.48
N LEU A 70 10.90 -5.65 -0.65
CA LEU A 70 11.62 -6.53 0.25
C LEU A 70 12.45 -7.57 -0.50
N LEU A 71 11.89 -8.20 -1.55
CA LEU A 71 12.61 -9.13 -2.42
C LEU A 71 13.79 -8.43 -3.10
N ARG A 72 13.58 -7.21 -3.61
CA ARG A 72 14.66 -6.39 -4.20
C ARG A 72 15.77 -6.16 -3.19
N ASP A 73 15.43 -5.78 -1.97
CA ASP A 73 16.42 -5.54 -0.93
C ASP A 73 17.11 -6.85 -0.53
N LEU A 74 16.39 -7.95 -0.32
CA LEU A 74 16.96 -9.24 0.05
C LEU A 74 17.95 -9.77 -1.00
N LEU A 75 17.61 -9.66 -2.28
CA LEU A 75 18.47 -10.09 -3.39
C LEU A 75 19.76 -9.24 -3.51
N LEU A 76 19.69 -7.95 -3.18
CA LEU A 76 20.84 -7.03 -3.24
C LEU A 76 21.68 -7.04 -1.94
N VAL A 77 21.05 -7.31 -0.79
CA VAL A 77 21.66 -7.37 0.55
C VAL A 77 22.49 -8.63 0.74
N TYR A 78 22.15 -9.76 0.11
CA TYR A 78 22.98 -10.98 0.22
C TYR A 78 24.43 -10.79 -0.28
N ARG A 79 24.70 -9.72 -1.05
CA ARG A 79 26.04 -9.40 -1.57
C ARG A 79 26.84 -8.37 -0.78
N LYS A 80 26.22 -7.63 0.15
CA LYS A 80 26.89 -6.60 0.96
C LYS A 80 26.18 -6.49 2.29
N THR A 81 26.95 -6.40 3.37
CA THR A 81 26.55 -6.11 4.76
C THR A 81 25.66 -4.87 4.91
N LYS A 82 24.45 -4.86 4.34
CA LYS A 82 23.44 -3.83 4.48
C LYS A 82 22.56 -4.21 5.68
N GLU A 83 22.23 -3.19 6.46
CA GLU A 83 21.62 -3.28 7.78
C GLU A 83 20.14 -3.69 7.65
N TYR A 84 19.80 -4.91 8.10
CA TYR A 84 18.40 -5.37 8.16
C TYR A 84 17.50 -4.44 8.98
N ASP A 85 18.10 -3.77 9.98
CA ASP A 85 17.41 -2.80 10.83
C ASP A 85 16.85 -1.62 10.02
N ASP A 86 17.59 -1.12 9.02
CA ASP A 86 17.10 -0.04 8.15
C ASP A 86 15.91 -0.50 7.30
N ILE A 87 15.97 -1.72 6.76
CA ILE A 87 14.86 -2.28 5.96
C ILE A 87 13.58 -2.36 6.80
N LEU A 88 13.68 -2.92 8.01
CA LEU A 88 12.56 -3.03 8.93
C LEU A 88 12.06 -1.66 9.37
N LEU A 89 12.96 -0.70 9.60
CA LEU A 89 12.60 0.67 9.97
C LEU A 89 11.78 1.35 8.88
N PHE A 90 12.19 1.26 7.62
CA PHE A 90 11.48 1.89 6.50
C PHE A 90 10.18 1.17 6.13
N LEU A 91 10.13 -0.16 6.24
CA LEU A 91 8.88 -0.92 6.12
C LEU A 91 7.90 -0.51 7.23
N GLY A 92 8.37 -0.45 8.48
CA GLY A 92 7.59 0.02 9.62
C GLY A 92 7.09 1.44 9.43
N LEU A 93 7.93 2.33 8.88
CA LEU A 93 7.55 3.70 8.57
C LEU A 93 6.47 3.76 7.47
N GLY A 94 6.57 2.94 6.42
CA GLY A 94 5.52 2.79 5.41
C GLY A 94 4.19 2.33 6.01
N ILE A 95 4.21 1.36 6.93
CA ILE A 95 3.03 0.90 7.67
C ILE A 95 2.44 2.03 8.53
N ILE A 96 3.28 2.77 9.27
CA ILE A 96 2.84 3.90 10.09
C ILE A 96 2.19 4.98 9.22
N VAL A 97 2.78 5.31 8.06
CA VAL A 97 2.19 6.27 7.13
C VAL A 97 0.83 5.78 6.66
N GLN A 98 0.69 4.51 6.28
CA GLN A 98 -0.61 3.95 5.90
C GLN A 98 -1.62 4.01 7.05
N LEU A 99 -1.23 3.69 8.28
CA LEU A 99 -2.09 3.81 9.45
C LEU A 99 -2.57 5.24 9.67
N ILE A 100 -1.68 6.24 9.58
CA ILE A 100 -2.06 7.65 9.67
C ILE A 100 -3.09 8.01 8.59
N LEU A 101 -2.88 7.54 7.35
CA LEU A 101 -3.83 7.74 6.25
C LEU A 101 -5.20 7.10 6.52
N THR A 102 -5.24 5.93 7.15
CA THR A 102 -6.52 5.35 7.59
C THR A 102 -7.18 6.12 8.72
N GLY A 103 -6.41 6.80 9.57
CA GLY A 103 -6.95 7.62 10.67
C GLY A 103 -7.64 8.90 10.17
N ILE A 104 -7.22 9.43 9.01
CA ILE A 104 -7.82 10.62 8.39
C ILE A 104 -9.02 10.31 7.48
N LEU A 105 -9.37 9.02 7.30
CA LEU A 105 -10.54 8.59 6.52
C LEU A 105 -11.87 9.29 6.83
N PRO A 106 -12.23 9.63 8.10
CA PRO A 106 -13.52 10.26 8.39
C PRO A 106 -13.58 11.73 7.95
N ALA A 107 -12.63 12.23 7.16
CA ALA A 107 -12.68 13.57 6.59
C ALA A 107 -13.74 13.68 5.49
N ASP A 108 -14.62 14.68 5.58
CA ASP A 108 -15.71 14.95 4.63
C ASP A 108 -15.25 15.25 3.20
N GLN A 109 -13.96 15.58 3.03
CA GLN A 109 -13.34 15.88 1.74
C GLN A 109 -12.92 14.63 0.97
N LEU A 110 -12.92 13.46 1.61
CA LEU A 110 -12.54 12.19 1.01
C LEU A 110 -13.72 11.56 0.27
N ASN A 111 -13.41 10.76 -0.73
CA ASN A 111 -14.41 10.05 -1.52
C ASN A 111 -15.24 9.13 -0.59
N SER A 112 -16.57 9.21 -0.68
CA SER A 112 -17.49 8.42 0.15
C SER A 112 -17.28 6.91 -0.02
N HIS A 113 -16.77 6.48 -1.18
CA HIS A 113 -16.36 5.08 -1.40
C HIS A 113 -15.18 4.63 -0.53
N MET A 114 -14.26 5.53 -0.18
CA MET A 114 -13.14 5.18 0.70
C MET A 114 -13.60 4.97 2.15
N GLN A 115 -14.73 5.56 2.54
CA GLN A 115 -15.31 5.44 3.86
C GLN A 115 -16.20 4.19 4.01
N ALA A 116 -16.68 3.61 2.89
CA ALA A 116 -17.47 2.38 2.90
C ALA A 116 -16.63 1.17 3.34
N ASN A 117 -17.31 0.13 3.85
CA ASN A 117 -16.72 -1.17 4.17
C ASN A 117 -15.56 -1.13 5.18
N ASN A 118 -15.56 -0.12 6.05
CA ASN A 118 -14.57 0.02 7.13
C ASN A 118 -15.21 -0.15 8.50
N VAL A 119 -14.46 -0.75 9.41
CA VAL A 119 -14.73 -0.79 10.84
C VAL A 119 -13.69 0.06 11.57
N LYS A 120 -14.14 0.80 12.58
CA LYS A 120 -13.27 1.60 13.44
C LYS A 120 -12.64 0.71 14.51
N LEU A 121 -11.31 0.66 14.55
CA LEU A 121 -10.53 0.02 15.61
C LEU A 121 -9.68 1.07 16.31
N GLY A 122 -10.12 1.51 17.48
CA GLY A 122 -9.49 2.63 18.19
C GLY A 122 -9.66 3.95 17.41
N PHE A 123 -8.55 4.51 16.92
CA PHE A 123 -8.54 5.75 16.12
C PHE A 123 -8.39 5.50 14.61
N PHE A 124 -8.18 4.25 14.20
CA PHE A 124 -7.92 3.88 12.81
C PHE A 124 -9.10 3.14 12.20
N TYR A 125 -9.21 3.20 10.89
CA TYR A 125 -10.28 2.56 10.12
C TYR A 125 -9.68 1.44 9.26
N PHE A 126 -10.18 0.22 9.46
CA PHE A 126 -9.70 -0.97 8.77
C PHE A 126 -10.84 -1.63 7.98
N PRO A 127 -10.55 -2.43 6.95
CA PRO A 127 -11.57 -3.14 6.20
C PRO A 127 -12.39 -4.09 7.10
N ASP A 128 -13.71 -4.00 7.00
CA ASP A 128 -14.66 -4.83 7.76
C ASP A 128 -14.94 -6.15 7.04
N VAL A 129 -14.13 -7.17 7.31
CA VAL A 129 -14.13 -8.42 6.54
C VAL A 129 -15.15 -9.44 7.05
N TYR A 130 -15.40 -9.45 8.36
CA TYR A 130 -16.22 -10.47 9.03
C TYR A 130 -17.44 -9.84 9.69
N THR A 131 -18.57 -10.53 9.59
CA THR A 131 -19.79 -10.17 10.32
C THR A 131 -19.64 -10.49 11.82
N ALA A 132 -20.58 -10.01 12.63
CA ALA A 132 -20.63 -10.34 14.07
C ALA A 132 -20.77 -11.85 14.36
N SER A 133 -21.23 -12.64 13.37
CA SER A 133 -21.34 -14.10 13.45
C SER A 133 -20.09 -14.84 12.95
N ASN A 134 -19.03 -14.12 12.58
CA ASN A 134 -17.80 -14.62 11.93
C ASN A 134 -17.98 -15.16 10.51
N ASP A 135 -19.10 -14.84 9.84
CA ASP A 135 -19.26 -15.10 8.41
C ASP A 135 -18.59 -14.01 7.57
N ILE A 136 -18.15 -14.34 6.36
CA ILE A 136 -17.54 -13.39 5.42
C ILE A 136 -18.60 -12.38 4.93
N GLN A 137 -18.28 -11.09 4.99
CA GLN A 137 -19.16 -10.02 4.53
C GLN A 137 -19.46 -10.14 3.03
N SER A 138 -20.69 -9.85 2.60
CA SER A 138 -21.14 -10.10 1.22
C SER A 138 -20.43 -9.26 0.16
N TRP A 139 -19.79 -8.16 0.55
CA TRP A 139 -19.00 -7.31 -0.33
C TRP A 139 -17.59 -7.85 -0.56
N VAL A 140 -17.11 -8.76 0.29
CA VAL A 140 -15.75 -9.28 0.27
C VAL A 140 -15.60 -10.30 -0.85
N ASN A 141 -14.59 -10.09 -1.71
CA ASN A 141 -14.15 -11.10 -2.65
C ASN A 141 -13.22 -12.10 -1.96
N SER A 142 -13.66 -13.36 -1.83
CA SER A 142 -12.89 -14.44 -1.22
C SER A 142 -11.54 -14.72 -1.88
N THR A 143 -11.40 -14.39 -3.16
CA THR A 143 -10.12 -14.54 -3.89
C THR A 143 -9.06 -13.57 -3.37
N TYR A 144 -9.45 -12.33 -3.05
CA TYR A 144 -8.54 -11.34 -2.50
C TYR A 144 -8.24 -11.61 -1.03
N LEU A 145 -9.21 -12.15 -0.29
CA LEU A 145 -9.02 -12.59 1.09
C LEU A 145 -7.95 -13.70 1.20
N LEU A 146 -7.98 -14.68 0.30
CA LEU A 146 -7.03 -15.79 0.27
C LEU A 146 -5.65 -15.42 -0.30
N ALA A 147 -5.49 -14.20 -0.82
CA ALA A 147 -4.22 -13.71 -1.35
C ALA A 147 -3.29 -13.11 -0.27
N PHE A 148 -3.80 -12.92 0.95
CA PHE A 148 -3.02 -12.56 2.14
C PHE A 148 -2.50 -13.80 2.85
#